data_AF-A0A1C5HG39-F1
#
_entry.id   AF-A0A1C5HG39-F1
#
_cell.length_a   1.000
_cell.length_b   1.000
_cell.length_c   1.000
_cell.angle_alpha   90.00
_cell.angle_beta   90.00
_cell.angle_gamma   90.00
#
_symmetry.space_group_name_H-M   'P 1'
#
loop_
_entity.id
_entity.type
_entity.pdbx_description
1 polymer ?
#
loop_
_entity_poly.entity_id
_entity_poly.type
_entity_poly.pdbx_seq_one_letter_code
_entity_poly.pdbx_strand_id
1 'polypeptide(L)'
;MALPTGRARASADEIAVGVRAWVDSPPLRTLVDRFGGDWPAGDLAVVLAALDDFSARHWDFRGGRERPEAREPALDPTTAALVLAAAEALGLVRPAPPADPRYAHLVVLGGLAHACLRRVRYAAHLLRHGPSVTGEVAVLGSFRPLSEVERGVLATAGLTGDTEVDVLDAAVRRVFGVTAPAAQDGHDGGHPHHRWSSRTYRPSGLPPVRVLAAPSSEPALRRAHTADTQRFWAGHVVLRPGDPVLMVTAPIYVPFQHCDALRTLAVPYGCGIDTVGVDPALPDLTALPEPALTPGRYLQEIRSAIRSMRALHAVLG
;
A
#
# COMPACT_ATOMS: atom_id res chain seq x y z
N MET A 1 -6.46 15.69 5.32
CA MET A 1 -7.44 15.63 4.23
C MET A 1 -8.08 14.26 4.25
N ALA A 2 -9.38 14.17 4.01
CA ALA A 2 -10.03 12.88 3.84
C ALA A 2 -9.62 12.26 2.50
N LEU A 3 -9.49 10.93 2.47
CA LEU A 3 -9.35 10.17 1.24
C LEU A 3 -10.72 9.96 0.58
N PRO A 4 -10.76 9.55 -0.70
CA PRO A 4 -12.00 9.08 -1.31
C PRO A 4 -12.70 8.05 -0.43
N THR A 5 -14.03 8.05 -0.40
CA THR A 5 -14.75 7.14 0.49
C THR A 5 -14.49 5.67 0.13
N GLY A 6 -14.13 4.88 1.13
CA GLY A 6 -14.05 3.43 1.03
C GLY A 6 -15.26 2.72 1.64
N ARG A 7 -16.37 3.43 1.86
CA ARG A 7 -17.61 2.79 2.33
C ARG A 7 -18.05 1.72 1.34
N ALA A 8 -18.49 0.57 1.86
CA ALA A 8 -18.98 -0.50 1.01
C ALA A 8 -20.17 -0.02 0.15
N ARG A 9 -20.18 -0.43 -1.12
CA ARG A 9 -21.18 -0.02 -2.12
C ARG A 9 -21.30 1.51 -2.29
N ALA A 10 -20.24 2.27 -2.03
CA ALA A 10 -20.18 3.66 -2.44
C ALA A 10 -20.40 3.76 -3.96
N SER A 11 -21.21 4.73 -4.37
CA SER A 11 -21.44 5.05 -5.77
C SER A 11 -20.19 5.65 -6.43
N ALA A 12 -20.13 5.57 -7.75
CA ALA A 12 -19.07 6.21 -8.53
C ALA A 12 -18.96 7.71 -8.22
N ASP A 13 -20.10 8.40 -8.10
CA ASP A 13 -20.17 9.82 -7.78
C ASP A 13 -19.60 10.14 -6.39
N GLU A 14 -19.94 9.34 -5.37
CA GLU A 14 -19.40 9.52 -4.01
C GLU A 14 -17.87 9.37 -3.98
N ILE A 15 -17.33 8.40 -4.72
CA ILE A 15 -15.87 8.21 -4.84
C ILE A 15 -15.25 9.38 -5.61
N ALA A 16 -15.84 9.80 -6.73
CA ALA A 16 -15.36 10.90 -7.56
C ALA A 16 -15.34 12.24 -6.80
N VAL A 17 -16.35 12.52 -5.96
CA VAL A 17 -16.38 13.68 -5.06
C VAL A 17 -15.19 13.65 -4.10
N GLY A 18 -14.87 12.49 -3.53
CA GLY A 18 -13.72 12.33 -2.65
C GLY A 18 -12.38 12.51 -3.36
N VAL A 19 -12.25 12.00 -4.59
CA VAL A 19 -11.08 12.25 -5.45
C VAL A 19 -10.91 13.75 -5.71
N ARG A 20 -11.99 14.42 -6.11
CA ARG A 20 -11.99 15.88 -6.31
C ARG A 20 -11.57 16.62 -5.05
N ALA A 21 -12.13 16.28 -3.89
CA ALA A 21 -11.85 16.96 -2.63
C ALA A 21 -10.36 16.86 -2.22
N TRP A 22 -9.72 15.71 -2.44
CA TRP A 22 -8.28 15.56 -2.15
C TRP A 22 -7.43 16.33 -3.15
N VAL A 23 -7.76 16.25 -4.44
CA VAL A 23 -7.02 16.91 -5.51
C VAL A 23 -7.14 18.43 -5.43
N ASP A 24 -8.33 18.96 -5.17
CA ASP A 24 -8.56 20.41 -5.05
C ASP A 24 -8.11 20.98 -3.69
N SER A 25 -7.48 20.16 -2.84
CA SER A 25 -7.12 20.56 -1.49
C SER A 25 -6.07 21.68 -1.46
N PRO A 26 -6.18 22.63 -0.50
CA PRO A 26 -5.19 23.68 -0.32
C PRO A 26 -3.73 23.20 -0.23
N PRO A 27 -3.36 22.14 0.52
CA PRO A 27 -1.96 21.70 0.59
C PRO A 27 -1.40 21.24 -0.76
N LEU A 28 -2.20 20.62 -1.63
CA LEU A 28 -1.73 20.25 -2.97
C LEU A 28 -1.56 21.50 -3.86
N ARG A 29 -2.50 22.45 -3.79
CA ARG A 29 -2.41 23.74 -4.50
C ARG A 29 -1.16 24.52 -4.11
N THR A 30 -0.89 24.63 -2.82
CA THR A 30 0.31 25.30 -2.30
C THR A 30 1.60 24.62 -2.77
N LEU A 31 1.62 23.30 -2.88
CA LEU A 31 2.75 22.59 -3.47
C LEU A 31 2.92 22.90 -4.96
N VAL A 32 1.84 22.84 -5.74
CA VAL A 32 1.91 23.13 -7.17
C VAL A 32 2.43 24.56 -7.42
N ASP A 33 1.91 25.54 -6.69
CA ASP A 33 2.36 26.93 -6.73
C ASP A 33 3.84 27.08 -6.32
N ARG A 34 4.27 26.43 -5.21
CA ARG A 34 5.68 26.49 -4.75
C ARG A 34 6.66 25.98 -5.79
N PHE A 35 6.25 25.00 -6.60
CA PHE A 35 7.06 24.41 -7.65
C PHE A 35 6.84 25.07 -9.03
N GLY A 36 6.17 26.22 -9.08
CA GLY A 36 5.98 27.04 -10.28
C GLY A 36 4.93 26.52 -11.26
N GLY A 37 4.00 25.68 -10.79
CA GLY A 37 2.89 25.18 -11.59
C GLY A 37 1.66 26.07 -11.50
N ASP A 38 0.96 26.22 -12.62
CA ASP A 38 -0.37 26.79 -12.64
C ASP A 38 -1.41 25.73 -12.26
N TRP A 39 -2.47 26.15 -11.56
CA TRP A 39 -3.56 25.24 -11.28
C TRP A 39 -4.41 24.98 -12.53
N PRO A 40 -4.64 23.72 -12.94
CA PRO A 40 -5.42 23.42 -14.12
C PRO A 40 -6.91 23.79 -13.94
N ALA A 41 -7.51 24.32 -14.99
CA ALA A 41 -8.95 24.51 -15.10
C ALA A 41 -9.60 23.34 -15.85
N GLY A 42 -10.90 23.10 -15.60
CA GLY A 42 -11.69 22.10 -16.32
C GLY A 42 -12.31 21.03 -15.42
N ASP A 43 -12.72 19.93 -16.04
CA ASP A 43 -13.26 18.78 -15.34
C ASP A 43 -12.18 18.00 -14.55
N LEU A 44 -12.61 17.02 -13.76
CA LEU A 44 -11.71 16.26 -12.89
C LEU A 44 -10.67 15.46 -13.68
N ALA A 45 -11.03 14.93 -14.85
CA ALA A 45 -10.13 14.15 -15.68
C ALA A 45 -8.99 15.02 -16.25
N VAL A 46 -9.32 16.23 -16.71
CA VAL A 46 -8.35 17.23 -17.18
C VAL A 46 -7.43 17.66 -16.04
N VAL A 47 -7.98 17.97 -14.87
CA VAL A 47 -7.20 18.35 -13.68
C VAL A 47 -6.23 17.23 -13.28
N LEU A 48 -6.69 15.98 -13.20
CA LEU A 48 -5.87 14.83 -12.84
C LEU A 48 -4.76 14.57 -13.87
N ALA A 49 -5.05 14.70 -15.17
CA ALA A 49 -4.04 14.54 -16.21
C ALA A 49 -2.96 15.63 -16.12
N ALA A 50 -3.35 16.88 -15.95
CA ALA A 50 -2.42 18.00 -15.84
C ALA A 50 -1.54 17.91 -14.58
N LEU A 51 -2.11 17.48 -13.44
CA LEU A 51 -1.36 17.28 -12.21
C LEU A 51 -0.39 16.09 -12.29
N ASP A 52 -0.76 15.02 -12.99
CA ASP A 52 0.14 13.89 -13.25
C ASP A 52 1.34 14.37 -14.10
N ASP A 53 1.08 15.10 -15.19
CA ASP A 53 2.14 15.67 -16.04
C ASP A 53 3.04 16.64 -15.29
N PHE A 54 2.45 17.52 -14.47
CA PHE A 54 3.19 18.42 -13.59
C PHE A 54 4.08 17.64 -12.61
N SER A 55 3.49 16.68 -11.88
CA SER A 55 4.24 15.89 -10.91
C SER A 55 5.35 15.07 -11.55
N ALA A 56 5.17 14.60 -12.79
CA ALA A 56 6.19 13.88 -13.55
C ALA A 56 7.38 14.79 -13.89
N ARG A 57 7.13 16.07 -14.21
CA ARG A 57 8.21 17.05 -14.49
C ARG A 57 8.96 17.49 -13.24
N HIS A 58 8.25 17.74 -12.14
CA HIS A 58 8.83 18.41 -10.98
C HIS A 58 9.22 17.48 -9.84
N TRP A 59 8.55 16.32 -9.72
CA TRP A 59 8.66 15.45 -8.54
C TRP A 59 9.14 14.02 -8.88
N ASP A 60 9.43 13.70 -10.15
CA ASP A 60 9.96 12.39 -10.52
C ASP A 60 11.49 12.28 -10.32
N PHE A 61 11.90 12.17 -9.07
CA PHE A 61 13.29 11.92 -8.67
C PHE A 61 13.76 10.46 -8.86
N ARG A 62 12.86 9.56 -9.29
CA ARG A 62 13.16 8.15 -9.55
C ARG A 62 13.70 7.99 -10.97
N GLY A 63 13.12 8.69 -11.94
CA GLY A 63 13.56 8.63 -13.34
C GLY A 63 13.61 7.19 -13.87
N GLY A 64 12.60 6.39 -13.53
CA GLY A 64 12.51 4.97 -13.92
C GLY A 64 13.14 3.96 -12.95
N ARG A 65 13.88 4.40 -11.93
CA ARG A 65 14.49 3.52 -10.91
C ARG A 65 13.49 3.02 -9.85
N GLU A 66 13.91 2.08 -9.01
CA GLU A 66 13.13 1.62 -7.86
C GLU A 66 12.97 2.70 -6.78
N ARG A 67 11.96 2.58 -5.92
CA ARG A 67 11.69 3.56 -4.84
C ARG A 67 12.89 3.83 -3.93
N PRO A 68 13.67 2.83 -3.48
CA PRO A 68 14.84 3.06 -2.63
C PRO A 68 15.96 3.86 -3.32
N GLU A 69 15.96 3.89 -4.65
CA GLU A 69 17.01 4.50 -5.49
C GLU A 69 16.64 5.91 -5.96
N ALA A 70 15.52 6.46 -5.47
CA ALA A 70 15.18 7.86 -5.69
C ALA A 70 16.25 8.76 -5.06
N ARG A 71 16.76 9.73 -5.84
CA ARG A 71 17.72 10.70 -5.33
C ARG A 71 16.99 11.80 -4.59
N GLU A 72 17.53 12.22 -3.45
CA GLU A 72 16.95 13.36 -2.73
C GLU A 72 17.23 14.66 -3.51
N PRO A 73 16.20 15.46 -3.84
CA PRO A 73 16.40 16.77 -4.45
C PRO A 73 17.05 17.75 -3.47
N ALA A 74 17.82 18.69 -4.00
CA ALA A 74 18.29 19.84 -3.22
C ALA A 74 17.13 20.83 -3.07
N LEU A 75 16.47 20.81 -1.91
CA LEU A 75 15.41 21.75 -1.56
C LEU A 75 15.93 22.74 -0.52
N ASP A 76 15.57 24.01 -0.67
CA ASP A 76 15.82 24.99 0.40
C ASP A 76 14.96 24.65 1.65
N PRO A 77 15.37 25.09 2.84
CA PRO A 77 14.67 24.75 4.09
C PRO A 77 13.19 25.11 4.11
N THR A 78 12.80 26.21 3.46
CA THR A 78 11.40 26.65 3.39
C THR A 78 10.57 25.70 2.55
N THR A 79 11.09 25.30 1.38
CA THR A 79 10.43 24.28 0.54
C THR A 79 10.34 22.94 1.25
N ALA A 80 11.41 22.50 1.90
CA ALA A 80 11.42 21.24 2.64
C ALA A 80 10.35 21.22 3.74
N ALA A 81 10.23 22.30 4.53
CA ALA A 81 9.20 22.41 5.57
C ALA A 81 7.78 22.42 4.98
N LEU A 82 7.57 23.13 3.88
CA LEU A 82 6.28 23.17 3.17
C LEU A 82 5.88 21.77 2.67
N VAL A 83 6.82 21.01 2.10
CA VAL A 83 6.58 19.63 1.65
C VAL A 83 6.16 18.73 2.80
N LEU A 84 6.85 18.80 3.95
CA LEU A 84 6.51 17.99 5.11
C LEU A 84 5.12 18.34 5.67
N ALA A 85 4.81 19.63 5.79
CA ALA A 85 3.50 20.09 6.23
C ALA A 85 2.37 19.66 5.26
N ALA A 86 2.62 19.77 3.96
CA ALA A 86 1.67 19.32 2.95
C ALA A 86 1.48 17.79 2.98
N ALA A 87 2.55 17.01 3.13
CA ALA A 87 2.47 15.57 3.26
C ALA A 87 1.65 15.14 4.48
N GLU A 88 1.83 15.81 5.62
CA GLU A 88 1.04 15.58 6.82
C GLU A 88 -0.44 15.93 6.59
N ALA A 89 -0.71 17.10 6.02
CA ALA A 89 -2.07 17.54 5.71
C ALA A 89 -2.77 16.63 4.69
N LEU A 90 -2.04 16.06 3.73
CA LEU A 90 -2.55 15.13 2.70
C LEU A 90 -2.72 13.69 3.22
N GLY A 91 -2.32 13.40 4.46
CA GLY A 91 -2.53 12.12 5.12
C GLY A 91 -1.41 11.08 4.90
N LEU A 92 -0.20 11.50 4.58
CA LEU A 92 0.94 10.60 4.34
C LEU A 92 1.81 10.35 5.58
N VAL A 93 1.61 11.11 6.67
CA VAL A 93 2.55 11.09 7.81
C VAL A 93 1.97 10.35 9.00
N ARG A 94 0.81 10.81 9.50
CA ARG A 94 0.21 10.28 10.73
C ARG A 94 -0.66 9.06 10.42
N PRO A 95 -0.45 7.92 11.08
CA PRO A 95 -1.37 6.79 10.98
C PRO A 95 -2.74 7.18 11.55
N ALA A 96 -3.80 6.63 10.96
CA ALA A 96 -5.14 6.67 11.51
C ALA A 96 -5.51 5.27 12.05
N PRO A 97 -6.30 5.17 13.13
CA PRO A 97 -6.83 3.90 13.57
C PRO A 97 -7.84 3.34 12.54
N PRO A 98 -8.11 2.02 12.57
CA PRO A 98 -9.21 1.44 11.79
C PRO A 98 -10.54 2.14 12.13
N ALA A 99 -11.32 2.46 11.11
CA ALA A 99 -12.59 3.17 11.23
C ALA A 99 -13.72 2.29 11.82
N ASP A 100 -13.67 0.98 11.55
CA ASP A 100 -14.69 0.02 11.96
C ASP A 100 -14.15 -0.94 13.03
N PRO A 101 -15.00 -1.41 13.97
CA PRO A 101 -14.61 -2.40 14.97
C PRO A 101 -14.54 -3.83 14.40
N ARG A 102 -14.99 -4.05 13.15
CA ARG A 102 -15.10 -5.39 12.55
C ARG A 102 -14.79 -5.36 11.06
N TYR A 103 -13.99 -6.32 10.60
CA TYR A 103 -13.68 -6.52 9.18
C TYR A 103 -13.94 -7.96 8.75
N ALA A 104 -14.38 -8.15 7.51
CA ALA A 104 -14.42 -9.47 6.89
C ALA A 104 -13.00 -9.98 6.63
N HIS A 105 -12.11 -9.11 6.15
CA HIS A 105 -10.72 -9.46 5.84
C HIS A 105 -9.76 -8.37 6.30
N LEU A 106 -8.55 -8.79 6.70
CA LEU A 106 -7.40 -7.91 6.88
C LEU A 106 -6.36 -8.25 5.83
N VAL A 107 -5.86 -7.26 5.10
CA VAL A 107 -4.93 -7.44 3.99
C VAL A 107 -3.65 -6.65 4.26
N VAL A 108 -2.54 -7.36 4.42
CA VAL A 108 -1.20 -6.81 4.65
C VAL A 108 -0.49 -6.67 3.31
N LEU A 109 -0.08 -5.45 2.96
CA LEU A 109 0.65 -5.19 1.71
C LEU A 109 2.15 -5.43 1.87
N GLY A 110 2.75 -6.09 0.88
CA GLY A 110 4.18 -6.29 0.76
C GLY A 110 4.96 -5.01 0.43
N GLY A 111 6.28 -5.09 0.55
CA GLY A 111 7.20 -4.03 0.19
C GLY A 111 8.64 -4.46 0.32
N LEU A 112 9.47 -3.57 0.88
CA LEU A 112 10.84 -3.90 1.25
C LEU A 112 10.86 -4.80 2.48
N ALA A 113 11.94 -5.55 2.67
CA ALA A 113 12.07 -6.52 3.77
C ALA A 113 11.65 -5.98 5.15
N HIS A 114 12.16 -4.81 5.56
CA HIS A 114 11.78 -4.19 6.85
C HIS A 114 10.28 -3.85 6.92
N ALA A 115 9.69 -3.37 5.82
CA ALA A 115 8.28 -3.00 5.76
C ALA A 115 7.39 -4.24 5.84
N CYS A 116 7.77 -5.34 5.20
CA CYS A 116 7.10 -6.64 5.34
C CYS A 116 7.02 -7.07 6.81
N LEU A 117 8.15 -7.05 7.53
CA LEU A 117 8.19 -7.40 8.95
C LEU A 117 7.32 -6.48 9.81
N ARG A 118 7.43 -5.16 9.61
CA ARG A 118 6.67 -4.14 10.37
C ARG A 118 5.17 -4.30 10.17
N ARG A 119 4.71 -4.47 8.92
CA ARG A 119 3.29 -4.58 8.60
C ARG A 119 2.67 -5.87 9.09
N VAL A 120 3.39 -7.00 9.03
CA VAL A 120 2.92 -8.27 9.62
C VAL A 120 2.83 -8.17 11.15
N ARG A 121 3.81 -7.54 11.82
CA ARG A 121 3.74 -7.27 13.26
C ARG A 121 2.57 -6.37 13.62
N TYR A 122 2.33 -5.32 12.83
CA TYR A 122 1.20 -4.41 13.05
C TYR A 122 -0.15 -5.11 12.84
N ALA A 123 -0.28 -5.96 11.82
CA ALA A 123 -1.47 -6.78 11.65
C ALA A 123 -1.74 -7.67 12.87
N ALA A 124 -0.71 -8.31 13.43
CA ALA A 124 -0.85 -9.09 14.65
C ALA A 124 -1.21 -8.23 15.87
N HIS A 125 -0.70 -7.00 15.96
CA HIS A 125 -1.11 -6.03 16.98
C HIS A 125 -2.60 -5.67 16.84
N LEU A 126 -3.06 -5.37 15.63
CA LEU A 126 -4.47 -5.05 15.34
C LEU A 126 -5.40 -6.21 15.69
N LEU A 127 -5.02 -7.45 15.39
CA LEU A 127 -5.83 -8.63 15.73
C LEU A 127 -5.94 -8.88 17.24
N ARG A 128 -4.94 -8.44 18.02
CA ARG A 128 -4.92 -8.62 19.47
C ARG A 128 -5.63 -7.50 20.23
N HIS A 129 -5.56 -6.27 19.73
CA HIS A 129 -5.97 -5.08 20.49
C HIS A 129 -6.96 -4.18 19.74
N GLY A 130 -7.23 -4.47 18.48
CA GLY A 130 -8.07 -3.65 17.60
C GLY A 130 -9.28 -4.43 17.11
N PRO A 131 -9.61 -4.33 15.81
CA PRO A 131 -10.88 -4.84 15.30
C PRO A 131 -10.87 -6.37 15.19
N SER A 132 -12.07 -6.96 15.26
CA SER A 132 -12.24 -8.39 15.00
C SER A 132 -12.24 -8.68 13.49
N VAL A 133 -11.60 -9.75 13.06
CA VAL A 133 -11.58 -10.21 11.66
C VAL A 133 -12.25 -11.58 11.57
N THR A 134 -13.26 -11.73 10.71
CA THR A 134 -14.08 -12.97 10.64
C THR A 134 -13.67 -13.94 9.55
N GLY A 135 -13.07 -13.45 8.47
CA GLY A 135 -12.65 -14.25 7.31
C GLY A 135 -11.20 -14.70 7.43
N GLU A 136 -10.28 -13.90 6.89
CA GLU A 136 -8.85 -14.21 6.90
C GLU A 136 -7.97 -12.96 6.98
N VAL A 137 -6.71 -13.20 7.35
CA VAL A 137 -5.60 -12.26 7.23
C VAL A 137 -4.81 -12.64 5.99
N ALA A 138 -4.92 -11.87 4.92
CA ALA A 138 -4.16 -12.07 3.70
C ALA A 138 -2.86 -11.25 3.75
N VAL A 139 -1.73 -11.86 3.45
CA VAL A 139 -0.41 -11.22 3.43
C VAL A 139 0.12 -11.31 2.01
N LEU A 140 0.02 -10.18 1.29
CA LEU A 140 0.19 -10.13 -0.15
C LEU A 140 1.61 -9.69 -0.52
N GLY A 141 2.32 -10.52 -1.27
CA GLY A 141 3.68 -10.25 -1.74
C GLY A 141 3.90 -10.64 -3.19
N SER A 142 5.16 -10.64 -3.61
CA SER A 142 5.59 -11.09 -4.93
C SER A 142 6.89 -11.88 -4.84
N PHE A 143 7.29 -12.49 -5.97
CA PHE A 143 8.61 -13.09 -6.12
C PHE A 143 9.69 -12.06 -6.47
N ARG A 144 9.52 -10.79 -6.07
CA ARG A 144 10.56 -9.77 -6.21
C ARG A 144 11.80 -10.22 -5.42
N PRO A 145 12.96 -10.36 -6.08
CA PRO A 145 14.20 -10.66 -5.38
C PRO A 145 14.55 -9.56 -4.38
N LEU A 146 15.14 -9.96 -3.26
CA LEU A 146 15.69 -9.02 -2.30
C LEU A 146 17.01 -8.43 -2.81
N SER A 147 17.24 -7.16 -2.50
CA SER A 147 18.56 -6.56 -2.61
C SER A 147 19.51 -7.07 -1.51
N GLU A 148 20.81 -6.82 -1.66
CA GLU A 148 21.80 -7.15 -0.63
C GLU A 148 21.54 -6.41 0.69
N VAL A 149 21.17 -5.14 0.61
CA VAL A 149 20.78 -4.32 1.78
C VAL A 149 19.60 -4.95 2.51
N GLU A 150 18.58 -5.42 1.78
CA GLU A 150 17.42 -6.09 2.38
C GLU A 150 17.80 -7.42 3.05
N ARG A 151 18.67 -8.22 2.43
CA ARG A 151 19.18 -9.45 3.04
C ARG A 151 19.95 -9.16 4.34
N GLY A 152 20.76 -8.11 4.36
CA GLY A 152 21.47 -7.65 5.56
C GLY A 152 20.52 -7.30 6.71
N VAL A 153 19.45 -6.55 6.42
CA VAL A 153 18.40 -6.22 7.40
C VAL A 153 17.70 -7.46 7.96
N LEU A 154 17.40 -8.45 7.11
CA LEU A 154 16.80 -9.70 7.55
C LEU A 154 17.73 -10.51 8.46
N ALA A 155 19.02 -10.57 8.11
CA ALA A 155 20.01 -11.27 8.90
C ALA A 155 20.11 -10.67 10.32
N THR A 156 20.08 -9.33 10.45
CA THR A 156 20.03 -8.66 11.77
C THR A 156 18.76 -9.00 12.55
N ALA A 157 17.63 -9.25 11.87
CA ALA A 157 16.40 -9.72 12.49
C ALA A 157 16.39 -11.24 12.77
N GLY A 158 17.44 -11.98 12.41
CA GLY A 158 17.52 -13.44 12.53
C GLY A 158 16.58 -14.18 11.57
N LEU A 159 16.34 -13.60 10.38
CA LEU A 159 15.49 -14.17 9.34
C LEU A 159 16.29 -14.32 8.03
N THR A 160 15.86 -15.24 7.19
CA THR A 160 16.44 -15.50 5.86
C THR A 160 15.33 -15.57 4.81
N GLY A 161 15.67 -15.30 3.56
CA GLY A 161 14.74 -15.36 2.43
C GLY A 161 15.37 -14.73 1.19
N ASP A 162 14.91 -15.17 0.02
CA ASP A 162 15.44 -14.71 -1.27
C ASP A 162 14.51 -13.70 -1.94
N THR A 163 13.21 -13.78 -1.63
CA THR A 163 12.17 -12.95 -2.22
C THR A 163 11.31 -12.26 -1.17
N GLU A 164 10.58 -11.22 -1.58
CA GLU A 164 9.59 -10.53 -0.74
C GLU A 164 8.58 -11.49 -0.08
N VAL A 165 8.07 -12.49 -0.82
CA VAL A 165 7.13 -13.47 -0.25
C VAL A 165 7.80 -14.38 0.80
N ASP A 166 9.09 -14.69 0.67
CA ASP A 166 9.82 -15.45 1.69
C ASP A 166 9.94 -14.64 2.99
N VAL A 167 10.15 -13.33 2.88
CA VAL A 167 10.16 -12.44 4.05
C VAL A 167 8.81 -12.43 4.74
N LEU A 168 7.73 -12.28 3.97
CA LEU A 168 6.37 -12.26 4.52
C LEU A 168 6.03 -13.60 5.19
N ASP A 169 6.43 -14.72 4.59
CA ASP A 169 6.26 -16.06 5.16
C ASP A 169 7.02 -16.21 6.48
N ALA A 170 8.31 -15.86 6.50
CA ALA A 170 9.13 -15.89 7.69
C ALA A 170 8.58 -14.97 8.79
N ALA A 171 8.07 -13.79 8.41
CA ALA A 171 7.42 -12.86 9.33
C ALA A 171 6.15 -13.47 9.93
N VAL A 172 5.28 -14.08 9.12
CA VAL A 172 4.05 -14.71 9.59
C VAL A 172 4.36 -15.84 10.55
N ARG A 173 5.28 -16.75 10.18
CA ARG A 173 5.71 -17.86 11.03
C ARG A 173 6.20 -17.39 12.40
N ARG A 174 7.05 -16.36 12.42
CA ARG A 174 7.60 -15.78 13.65
C ARG A 174 6.55 -15.06 14.49
N VAL A 175 5.75 -14.19 13.87
CA VAL A 175 4.83 -13.30 14.58
C VAL A 175 3.59 -14.03 15.10
N PHE A 176 3.10 -15.02 14.35
CA PHE A 176 1.93 -15.81 14.72
C PHE A 176 2.29 -17.15 15.40
N GLY A 177 3.58 -17.45 15.58
CA GLY A 177 4.03 -18.66 16.28
C GLY A 177 3.67 -19.95 15.55
N VAL A 178 3.69 -19.94 14.21
CA VAL A 178 3.30 -21.08 13.36
C VAL A 178 4.52 -21.63 12.62
N THR A 179 4.62 -22.96 12.51
CA THR A 179 5.81 -23.62 11.97
C THR A 179 5.62 -24.12 10.54
N ALA A 180 4.45 -24.64 10.19
CA ALA A 180 4.14 -25.18 8.87
C ALA A 180 2.74 -24.73 8.40
N PRO A 181 2.53 -24.53 7.09
CA PRO A 181 1.22 -24.22 6.56
C PRO A 181 0.28 -25.43 6.68
N ALA A 182 -0.99 -25.18 6.98
CA ALA A 182 -2.04 -26.19 6.96
C ALA A 182 -2.50 -26.52 5.53
N ALA A 183 -2.27 -25.60 4.59
CA ALA A 183 -2.49 -25.81 3.16
C ALA A 183 -1.47 -25.00 2.36
N GLN A 184 -0.97 -25.59 1.28
CA GLN A 184 -0.04 -24.94 0.36
C GLN A 184 -0.43 -25.25 -1.08
N ASP A 185 -0.36 -24.23 -1.93
CA ASP A 185 -0.58 -24.34 -3.37
C ASP A 185 0.35 -23.37 -4.11
N GLY A 186 0.55 -23.58 -5.40
CA GLY A 186 1.39 -22.70 -6.21
C GLY A 186 1.74 -23.25 -7.58
N HIS A 187 2.30 -22.37 -8.39
CA HIS A 187 2.80 -22.67 -9.72
C HIS A 187 4.12 -21.95 -9.96
N ASP A 188 5.16 -22.68 -10.39
CA ASP A 188 6.50 -22.09 -10.58
C ASP A 188 6.59 -21.27 -11.88
N GLY A 189 5.87 -21.68 -12.93
CA GLY A 189 5.81 -20.95 -14.21
C GLY A 189 7.16 -20.76 -14.93
N GLY A 190 8.26 -21.36 -14.43
CA GLY A 190 9.62 -21.28 -14.98
C GLY A 190 10.29 -19.90 -14.90
N HIS A 191 9.58 -18.86 -14.47
CA HIS A 191 10.07 -17.49 -14.38
C HIS A 191 9.33 -16.73 -13.26
N PRO A 192 10.00 -15.88 -12.46
CA PRO A 192 9.38 -15.22 -11.30
C PRO A 192 8.10 -14.43 -11.60
N HIS A 193 7.95 -13.90 -12.82
CA HIS A 193 6.75 -13.17 -13.21
C HIS A 193 5.52 -14.06 -13.46
N HIS A 194 5.74 -15.33 -13.81
CA HIS A 194 4.68 -16.32 -14.01
C HIS A 194 4.38 -17.13 -12.73
N ARG A 195 5.21 -16.93 -11.71
CA ARG A 195 5.16 -17.69 -10.46
C ARG A 195 4.09 -17.16 -9.53
N TRP A 196 3.37 -18.07 -8.87
CA TRP A 196 2.46 -17.73 -7.77
C TRP A 196 2.55 -18.79 -6.66
N SER A 197 2.25 -18.40 -5.42
CA SER A 197 2.19 -19.32 -4.28
C SER A 197 1.18 -18.86 -3.24
N SER A 198 0.60 -19.82 -2.54
CA SER A 198 -0.34 -19.63 -1.43
C SER A 198 0.04 -20.55 -0.29
N ARG A 199 0.27 -20.00 0.90
CA ARG A 199 0.54 -20.74 2.14
C ARG A 199 -0.42 -20.28 3.23
N THR A 200 -1.29 -21.17 3.69
CA THR A 200 -2.29 -20.85 4.70
C THR A 200 -1.91 -21.46 6.05
N TYR A 201 -1.82 -20.61 7.06
CA TYR A 201 -1.52 -20.96 8.45
C TYR A 201 -2.76 -20.80 9.32
N ARG A 202 -2.85 -21.58 10.40
CA ARG A 202 -3.96 -21.53 11.36
C ARG A 202 -3.43 -21.33 12.78
N PRO A 203 -3.04 -20.10 13.16
CA PRO A 203 -2.69 -19.78 14.54
C PRO A 203 -3.86 -20.01 15.49
N SER A 204 -3.59 -20.49 16.70
CA SER A 204 -4.63 -20.74 17.71
C SER A 204 -5.28 -19.42 18.16
N GLY A 205 -6.61 -19.41 18.25
CA GLY A 205 -7.39 -18.25 18.71
C GLY A 205 -7.39 -17.05 17.76
N LEU A 206 -6.88 -17.20 16.54
CA LEU A 206 -6.81 -16.14 15.53
C LEU A 206 -7.37 -16.64 14.18
N PRO A 207 -7.77 -15.72 13.28
CA PRO A 207 -8.21 -16.09 11.94
C PRO A 207 -7.09 -16.78 11.14
N PRO A 208 -7.44 -17.56 10.09
CA PRO A 208 -6.45 -18.07 9.14
C PRO A 208 -5.59 -16.94 8.58
N VAL A 209 -4.28 -17.19 8.50
CA VAL A 209 -3.31 -16.25 7.92
C VAL A 209 -2.77 -16.84 6.63
N ARG A 210 -3.03 -16.19 5.51
CA ARG A 210 -2.62 -16.66 4.18
C ARG A 210 -1.54 -15.75 3.60
N VAL A 211 -0.36 -16.31 3.34
CA VAL A 211 0.71 -15.66 2.60
C VAL A 211 0.53 -15.97 1.12
N LEU A 212 0.33 -14.95 0.30
CA LEU A 212 -0.02 -15.08 -1.11
C LEU A 212 0.93 -14.25 -1.97
N ALA A 213 1.63 -14.91 -2.89
CA ALA A 213 2.31 -14.24 -4.00
C ALA A 213 1.56 -14.48 -5.29
N ALA A 214 1.26 -13.39 -6.00
CA ALA A 214 0.55 -13.43 -7.27
C ALA A 214 1.54 -13.40 -8.45
N PRO A 215 1.15 -13.96 -9.61
CA PRO A 215 1.87 -13.74 -10.84
C PRO A 215 1.59 -12.31 -11.34
N SER A 216 2.41 -11.85 -12.29
CA SER A 216 2.15 -10.61 -13.01
C SER A 216 1.00 -10.80 -13.99
N SER A 217 0.16 -9.78 -14.15
CA SER A 217 -0.82 -9.74 -15.25
C SER A 217 -0.17 -9.47 -16.63
N GLU A 218 1.08 -9.00 -16.63
CA GLU A 218 1.89 -8.76 -17.84
C GLU A 218 3.27 -9.42 -17.69
N PRO A 219 3.35 -10.75 -17.58
CA PRO A 219 4.54 -11.43 -17.09
C PRO A 219 5.73 -11.37 -18.05
N ALA A 220 5.48 -11.14 -19.34
CA ALA A 220 6.51 -10.90 -20.35
C ALA A 220 7.17 -9.51 -20.24
N LEU A 221 6.53 -8.54 -19.59
CA LEU A 221 6.97 -7.14 -19.60
C LEU A 221 7.45 -6.67 -18.22
N ARG A 222 6.81 -7.13 -17.15
CA ARG A 222 7.07 -6.64 -15.79
C ARG A 222 6.75 -7.67 -14.72
N ARG A 223 7.33 -7.47 -13.55
CA ARG A 223 6.95 -8.18 -12.32
C ARG A 223 5.54 -7.79 -11.84
N ALA A 224 4.99 -8.62 -10.96
CA ALA A 224 3.74 -8.34 -10.28
C ALA A 224 3.84 -7.06 -9.42
N HIS A 225 2.82 -6.22 -9.47
CA HIS A 225 2.66 -5.05 -8.61
C HIS A 225 1.48 -5.21 -7.65
N THR A 226 1.25 -4.24 -6.76
CA THR A 226 0.17 -4.28 -5.75
C THR A 226 -1.21 -4.57 -6.33
N ALA A 227 -1.55 -4.00 -7.49
CA ALA A 227 -2.84 -4.27 -8.13
C ALA A 227 -2.96 -5.69 -8.72
N ASP A 228 -1.85 -6.39 -8.97
CA ASP A 228 -1.88 -7.80 -9.39
C ASP A 228 -2.15 -8.68 -8.18
N THR A 229 -1.45 -8.41 -7.07
CA THR A 229 -1.60 -9.19 -5.84
C THR A 229 -2.99 -9.03 -5.23
N GLN A 230 -3.56 -7.82 -5.26
CA GLN A 230 -4.95 -7.57 -4.82
C GLN A 230 -5.97 -8.32 -5.68
N ARG A 231 -5.87 -8.22 -7.02
CA ARG A 231 -6.83 -8.90 -7.92
C ARG A 231 -6.71 -10.42 -7.82
N PHE A 232 -5.48 -10.92 -7.75
CA PHE A 232 -5.25 -12.34 -7.58
C PHE A 232 -5.83 -12.82 -6.24
N TRP A 233 -5.61 -12.11 -5.15
CA TRP A 233 -6.24 -12.40 -3.86
C TRP A 233 -7.76 -12.42 -3.94
N ALA A 234 -8.37 -11.41 -4.57
CA ALA A 234 -9.83 -11.32 -4.73
C ALA A 234 -10.40 -12.51 -5.50
N GLY A 235 -9.66 -13.07 -6.47
CA GLY A 235 -10.05 -14.29 -7.18
C GLY A 235 -9.88 -15.58 -6.36
N HIS A 236 -9.20 -15.54 -5.22
CA HIS A 236 -8.94 -16.69 -4.33
C HIS A 236 -9.67 -16.58 -2.99
N VAL A 237 -10.59 -15.62 -2.85
CA VAL A 237 -11.42 -15.44 -1.67
C VAL A 237 -12.87 -15.22 -2.10
N VAL A 238 -13.80 -15.54 -1.22
CA VAL A 238 -15.22 -15.20 -1.45
C VAL A 238 -15.46 -13.80 -0.90
N LEU A 239 -15.20 -12.78 -1.73
CA LEU A 239 -15.47 -11.39 -1.40
C LEU A 239 -16.92 -11.04 -1.78
N ARG A 240 -17.71 -10.56 -0.82
CA ARG A 240 -19.12 -10.20 -1.02
C ARG A 240 -19.31 -8.69 -1.06
N PRO A 241 -20.29 -8.19 -1.85
CA PRO A 241 -20.67 -6.78 -1.79
C PRO A 241 -21.15 -6.40 -0.39
N GLY A 242 -20.47 -5.44 0.24
CA GLY A 242 -20.70 -5.08 1.64
C GLY A 242 -19.58 -5.49 2.59
N ASP A 243 -18.70 -6.43 2.22
CA ASP A 243 -17.64 -6.90 3.11
C ASP A 243 -16.65 -5.76 3.43
N PRO A 244 -16.41 -5.43 4.71
CA PRO A 244 -15.38 -4.46 5.08
C PRO A 244 -13.99 -5.10 5.03
N VAL A 245 -13.06 -4.52 4.28
CA VAL A 245 -11.67 -4.99 4.14
C VAL A 245 -10.72 -3.93 4.71
N LEU A 246 -9.90 -4.34 5.69
CA LEU A 246 -8.86 -3.49 6.28
C LEU A 246 -7.51 -3.72 5.59
N MET A 247 -7.01 -2.71 4.89
CA MET A 247 -5.70 -2.71 4.25
C MET A 247 -4.64 -2.16 5.21
N VAL A 248 -3.51 -2.85 5.34
CA VAL A 248 -2.37 -2.43 6.18
C VAL A 248 -1.15 -2.12 5.32
N THR A 249 -0.61 -0.91 5.48
CA THR A 249 0.60 -0.45 4.80
C THR A 249 1.43 0.55 5.62
N ALA A 250 2.48 1.18 5.06
CA ALA A 250 3.17 2.30 5.69
C ALA A 250 2.39 3.62 5.50
N PRO A 251 2.37 4.54 6.47
CA PRO A 251 1.60 5.79 6.40
C PRO A 251 1.79 6.57 5.09
N ILE A 252 3.03 6.69 4.62
CA ILE A 252 3.38 7.42 3.39
C ILE A 252 2.71 6.86 2.13
N TYR A 253 2.31 5.59 2.14
CA TYR A 253 1.67 4.93 1.01
C TYR A 253 0.14 4.88 1.11
N VAL A 254 -0.44 5.27 2.24
CA VAL A 254 -1.88 5.14 2.51
C VAL A 254 -2.71 5.80 1.40
N PRO A 255 -2.49 7.07 0.99
CA PRO A 255 -3.36 7.70 0.00
C PRO A 255 -3.40 6.97 -1.35
N PHE A 256 -2.24 6.57 -1.87
CA PHE A 256 -2.18 5.92 -3.17
C PHE A 256 -2.68 4.47 -3.10
N GLN A 257 -2.33 3.73 -2.05
CA GLN A 257 -2.75 2.32 -1.91
C GLN A 257 -4.21 2.18 -1.54
N HIS A 258 -4.78 3.17 -0.86
CA HIS A 258 -6.22 3.27 -0.68
C HIS A 258 -6.92 3.41 -2.04
N CYS A 259 -6.50 4.35 -2.89
CA CYS A 259 -7.09 4.53 -4.21
C CYS A 259 -6.91 3.31 -5.12
N ASP A 260 -5.74 2.66 -5.06
CA ASP A 260 -5.52 1.39 -5.77
C ASP A 260 -6.46 0.29 -5.27
N ALA A 261 -6.65 0.16 -3.95
CA ALA A 261 -7.58 -0.82 -3.38
C ALA A 261 -9.04 -0.51 -3.75
N LEU A 262 -9.45 0.75 -3.81
CA LEU A 262 -10.78 1.11 -4.34
C LEU A 262 -10.93 0.63 -5.78
N ARG A 263 -9.94 0.93 -6.62
CA ARG A 263 -9.93 0.59 -8.05
C ARG A 263 -9.91 -0.91 -8.32
N THR A 264 -9.23 -1.69 -7.49
CA THR A 264 -9.01 -3.14 -7.73
C THR A 264 -9.98 -4.02 -6.95
N LEU A 265 -10.54 -3.54 -5.84
CA LEU A 265 -11.39 -4.30 -4.93
C LEU A 265 -12.78 -3.66 -4.76
N ALA A 266 -12.87 -2.40 -4.30
CA ALA A 266 -14.16 -1.79 -3.97
C ALA A 266 -15.07 -1.65 -5.20
N VAL A 267 -14.56 -1.08 -6.29
CA VAL A 267 -15.34 -0.84 -7.52
C VAL A 267 -15.77 -2.16 -8.16
N PRO A 268 -14.91 -3.18 -8.35
CA PRO A 268 -15.33 -4.42 -9.00
C PRO A 268 -16.17 -5.36 -8.13
N TYR A 269 -15.99 -5.34 -6.80
CA TYR A 269 -16.63 -6.32 -5.89
C TYR A 269 -17.64 -5.71 -4.91
N GLY A 270 -17.78 -4.38 -4.86
CA GLY A 270 -18.69 -3.68 -3.94
C GLY A 270 -18.34 -3.81 -2.46
N CYS A 271 -17.10 -4.23 -2.13
CA CYS A 271 -16.60 -4.29 -0.76
C CYS A 271 -16.27 -2.89 -0.22
N GLY A 272 -16.16 -2.78 1.10
CA GLY A 272 -15.62 -1.59 1.76
C GLY A 272 -14.10 -1.70 1.89
N ILE A 273 -13.41 -0.57 1.83
CA ILE A 273 -11.98 -0.44 2.01
C ILE A 273 -11.70 0.56 3.11
N ASP A 274 -11.02 0.09 4.15
CA ASP A 274 -10.31 0.93 5.09
C ASP A 274 -8.81 0.74 4.87
N THR A 275 -7.99 1.77 5.05
CA THR A 275 -6.55 1.68 4.82
C THR A 275 -5.80 2.40 5.92
N VAL A 276 -5.04 1.63 6.69
CA VAL A 276 -4.27 2.14 7.83
C VAL A 276 -2.77 2.04 7.58
N GLY A 277 -2.07 3.08 8.02
CA GLY A 277 -0.62 3.09 8.14
C GLY A 277 -0.18 2.35 9.40
N VAL A 278 0.94 1.63 9.33
CA VAL A 278 1.66 1.11 10.48
C VAL A 278 2.00 2.26 11.40
N ASP A 279 1.61 2.16 12.67
CA ASP A 279 1.94 3.16 13.67
C ASP A 279 3.41 3.04 14.10
N PRO A 280 4.28 4.03 13.77
CA PRO A 280 5.69 3.97 14.12
C PRO A 280 5.94 4.11 15.62
N ALA A 281 4.96 4.60 16.41
CA ALA A 281 5.09 4.76 17.86
C ALA A 281 4.97 3.45 18.64
N LEU A 282 4.59 2.35 17.99
CA LEU A 282 4.46 1.05 18.67
C LEU A 282 5.82 0.50 19.13
N PRO A 283 5.99 0.19 20.43
CA PRO A 283 7.27 -0.27 20.99
C PRO A 283 7.87 -1.48 20.26
N ASP A 284 7.07 -2.47 19.91
CA ASP A 284 7.49 -3.72 19.23
C ASP A 284 8.03 -3.50 17.80
N LEU A 285 7.81 -2.32 17.23
CA LEU A 285 8.25 -1.95 15.88
C LEU A 285 9.56 -1.14 15.89
N THR A 286 9.94 -0.55 17.02
CA THR A 286 11.14 0.31 17.14
C THR A 286 12.46 -0.42 16.83
N ALA A 287 12.50 -1.74 17.01
CA ALA A 287 13.68 -2.58 16.72
C ALA A 287 13.95 -2.81 15.21
N LEU A 288 13.08 -2.32 14.32
CA LEU A 288 13.27 -2.41 12.88
C LEU A 288 13.43 -0.99 12.31
N PRO A 289 14.67 -0.55 12.01
CA PRO A 289 14.91 0.82 11.52
C PRO A 289 14.16 1.05 10.21
N GLU A 290 13.40 2.14 10.17
CA GLU A 290 12.73 2.61 8.97
C GLU A 290 13.64 3.62 8.26
N PRO A 291 13.79 3.57 6.92
CA PRO A 291 14.52 4.60 6.21
C PRO A 291 13.94 5.98 6.55
N ALA A 292 14.82 6.95 6.81
CA ALA A 292 14.40 8.32 7.04
C ALA A 292 13.51 8.80 5.89
N LEU A 293 12.32 9.28 6.22
CA LEU A 293 11.41 9.86 5.25
C LEU A 293 11.84 11.31 4.98
N THR A 294 12.27 11.54 3.75
CA THR A 294 12.76 12.84 3.30
C THR A 294 11.67 13.58 2.52
N PRO A 295 11.75 14.93 2.40
CA PRO A 295 10.83 15.70 1.57
C PRO A 295 10.70 15.16 0.14
N GLY A 296 11.80 14.78 -0.51
CA GLY A 296 11.78 14.19 -1.85
C GLY A 296 10.99 12.89 -1.93
N ARG A 297 11.05 12.05 -0.89
CA ARG A 297 10.23 10.83 -0.80
C ARG A 297 8.75 11.15 -0.66
N TYR A 298 8.39 12.15 0.15
CA TYR A 298 6.99 12.57 0.26
C TYR A 298 6.44 13.12 -1.07
N LEU A 299 7.20 13.97 -1.77
CA LEU A 299 6.81 14.44 -3.11
C LEU A 299 6.57 13.28 -4.09
N GLN A 300 7.41 12.25 -4.04
CA GLN A 300 7.23 11.07 -4.86
C GLN A 300 5.96 10.29 -4.54
N GLU A 301 5.60 10.16 -3.27
CA GLU A 301 4.39 9.43 -2.90
C GLU A 301 3.11 10.28 -2.99
N ILE A 302 3.22 11.61 -2.92
CA ILE A 302 2.15 12.53 -3.36
C ILE A 302 1.90 12.34 -4.85
N ARG A 303 2.96 12.24 -5.67
CA ARG A 303 2.83 11.88 -7.08
C ARG A 303 2.18 10.49 -7.27
N SER A 304 2.59 9.48 -6.51
CA SER A 304 1.93 8.16 -6.54
C SER A 304 0.42 8.27 -6.25
N ALA A 305 0.03 9.12 -5.30
CA ALA A 305 -1.37 9.36 -4.95
C ALA A 305 -2.15 10.02 -6.10
N ILE A 306 -1.61 11.07 -6.73
CA ILE A 306 -2.21 11.71 -7.92
C ILE A 306 -2.45 10.67 -9.03
N ARG A 307 -1.43 9.85 -9.32
CA ARG A 307 -1.52 8.79 -10.35
C ARG A 307 -2.57 7.74 -10.01
N SER A 308 -2.66 7.34 -8.75
CA SER A 308 -3.64 6.34 -8.30
C SER A 308 -5.06 6.90 -8.31
N MET A 309 -5.25 8.18 -7.99
CA MET A 309 -6.52 8.88 -8.13
C MET A 309 -6.96 9.02 -9.59
N ARG A 310 -6.03 9.35 -10.50
CA ARG A 310 -6.27 9.34 -11.95
C ARG A 310 -6.72 7.96 -12.43
N ALA A 311 -6.00 6.92 -12.02
CA ALA A 311 -6.34 5.55 -12.40
C ALA A 311 -7.68 5.09 -11.80
N LEU A 312 -8.01 5.50 -10.57
CA LEU A 312 -9.31 5.24 -9.94
C LEU A 312 -10.42 5.95 -10.70
N HIS A 313 -10.28 7.26 -10.96
CA HIS A 313 -11.28 8.03 -11.69
C HIS A 313 -11.59 7.43 -13.07
N ALA A 314 -10.57 6.95 -13.78
CA ALA A 314 -10.73 6.34 -15.10
C ALA A 314 -11.60 5.06 -15.11
N VAL A 315 -11.84 4.41 -13.96
CA VAL A 315 -12.70 3.22 -13.87
C VAL A 315 -14.09 3.51 -13.29
N LEU A 316 -14.39 4.76 -12.92
CA LEU A 316 -15.68 5.14 -12.32
C LEU A 316 -16.80 5.39 -13.34
N GLY A 317 -16.47 5.56 -14.63
CA GLY A 317 -17.43 5.86 -15.69
C GLY A 317 -17.18 7.24 -16.27
#